data_AF-A0A940D4M5-F1
#
_entry.id   AF-A0A940D4M5-F1
#
_cell.length_a   1.000
_cell.length_b   1.000
_cell.length_c   1.000
_cell.angle_alpha   90.00
_cell.angle_beta   90.00
_cell.angle_gamma   90.00
#
_symmetry.space_group_name_H-M   'P 1'
#
loop_
_entity.id
_entity.type
_entity.pdbx_description
1 polymer ?
#
loop_
_entity_poly.entity_id
_entity_poly.type
_entity_poly.pdbx_seq_one_letter_code
_entity_poly.pdbx_strand_id
1 'polypeptide(L)'
;MKRPVVLKLGEREYEFITNEPQSIVDEVFNEIIQEFGILEKEVEKVGLDSVLVAMLVNMTTDFIKAQSELKRLKEKYDAILKDHYKGRGRIAKD
;
A
#
# COMPACT_ATOMS: atom_id res chain seq x y z
N MET A 1 10.38 18.37 7.92
CA MET A 1 9.37 19.41 8.26
C MET A 1 8.05 19.02 7.62
N LYS A 2 6.92 19.32 8.27
CA LYS A 2 5.60 19.18 7.64
C LYS A 2 5.46 20.23 6.55
N ARG A 3 4.94 19.84 5.39
CA ARG A 3 4.70 20.73 4.24
C ARG A 3 3.36 20.39 3.57
N PRO A 4 2.71 21.36 2.92
CA PRO A 4 1.54 21.10 2.11
C PRO A 4 1.92 20.38 0.81
N VAL A 5 1.04 19.50 0.35
CA VAL A 5 1.09 18.84 -0.96
C VAL A 5 -0.32 18.79 -1.53
N VAL A 6 -0.45 18.86 -2.86
CA VAL A 6 -1.76 18.96 -3.54
C VAL A 6 -1.93 17.80 -4.51
N LEU A 7 -2.96 17.00 -4.29
CA LEU A 7 -3.40 15.95 -5.22
C LEU A 7 -4.45 16.52 -6.16
N LYS A 8 -4.33 16.22 -7.46
CA LYS A 8 -5.32 16.62 -8.47
C LYS A 8 -6.04 15.38 -8.99
N LEU A 9 -7.37 15.37 -8.90
CA LEU A 9 -8.25 14.32 -9.43
C LEU A 9 -9.31 14.96 -10.33
N GLY A 10 -9.16 14.79 -11.64
CA GLY A 10 -9.95 15.52 -12.63
C GLY A 10 -9.78 17.04 -12.44
N GLU A 11 -10.90 17.75 -12.30
CA GLU A 11 -10.93 19.21 -12.06
C GLU A 11 -10.82 19.60 -10.57
N ARG A 12 -10.65 18.64 -9.65
CA ARG A 12 -10.60 18.90 -8.21
C ARG A 12 -9.20 18.81 -7.64
N GLU A 13 -8.92 19.67 -6.67
CA GLU A 13 -7.66 19.71 -5.94
C GLU A 13 -7.91 19.41 -4.45
N TYR A 14 -7.02 18.60 -3.86
CA TYR A 14 -7.09 18.16 -2.47
C TYR A 14 -5.74 18.43 -1.79
N GLU A 15 -5.74 19.26 -0.76
CA GLU A 15 -4.55 19.64 -0.01
C GLU A 15 -4.34 18.74 1.20
N PHE A 16 -3.10 18.27 1.39
CA PHE A 16 -2.69 17.43 2.52
C PHE A 16 -1.41 17.97 3.16
N ILE A 17 -1.24 17.69 4.45
CA ILE A 17 0.00 18.02 5.18
C ILE A 17 0.76 16.74 5.45
N THR A 18 2.01 16.67 5.00
CA THR A 18 2.87 15.50 5.18
C THR A 18 4.30 15.89 5.54
N ASN A 19 5.01 15.01 6.22
CA ASN A 19 6.46 15.07 6.45
C ASN A 19 7.23 14.04 5.61
N GLU A 20 6.53 13.28 4.75
CA GLU A 20 7.14 12.28 3.88
C GLU A 20 8.02 12.92 2.79
N PRO A 21 9.07 12.20 2.32
CA PRO A 21 9.87 12.61 1.17
C PRO A 21 9.00 12.82 -0.07
N GLN A 22 9.39 13.77 -0.94
CA GLN A 22 8.64 14.05 -2.19
C GLN A 22 8.49 12.81 -3.05
N SER A 23 9.50 11.95 -3.14
CA SER A 23 9.43 10.70 -3.91
C SER A 23 8.32 9.76 -3.45
N ILE A 24 8.10 9.66 -2.13
CA ILE A 24 7.02 8.82 -1.57
C ILE A 24 5.66 9.47 -1.84
N VAL A 25 5.55 10.79 -1.70
CA VAL A 25 4.32 11.52 -2.03
C VAL A 25 3.95 11.33 -3.50
N ASP A 26 4.93 11.46 -4.41
CA ASP A 26 4.73 11.29 -5.85
C ASP A 26 4.25 9.88 -6.19
N GLU A 27 4.85 8.86 -5.57
CA GLU A 27 4.45 7.46 -5.76
C GLU A 27 3.01 7.21 -5.28
N VAL A 28 2.67 7.70 -4.08
CA VAL A 28 1.30 7.61 -3.55
C VAL A 28 0.30 8.34 -4.44
N PHE A 29 0.63 9.56 -4.90
CA PHE A 29 -0.26 10.33 -5.76
C PHE A 29 -0.45 9.69 -7.13
N ASN A 30 0.61 9.13 -7.71
CA ASN A 30 0.51 8.40 -8.97
C ASN A 30 -0.41 7.19 -8.85
N GLU A 31 -0.31 6.42 -7.77
CA GLU A 31 -1.21 5.28 -7.52
C GLU A 31 -2.67 5.72 -7.43
N ILE A 32 -2.94 6.78 -6.66
CA ILE A 32 -4.31 7.32 -6.51
C ILE A 32 -4.85 7.85 -7.85
N ILE A 33 -4.02 8.54 -8.65
CA ILE A 33 -4.41 9.06 -9.96
C ILE A 33 -4.72 7.92 -10.92
N GLN A 34 -3.94 6.84 -10.91
CA GLN A 34 -4.20 5.66 -11.74
C GLN A 34 -5.51 4.98 -11.36
N GLU A 35 -5.75 4.74 -10.07
CA GLU A 35 -6.99 4.14 -9.59
C GLU A 35 -8.20 5.04 -9.91
N PHE A 36 -8.06 6.36 -9.78
CA PHE A 36 -9.09 7.30 -10.19
C PHE A 36 -9.37 7.21 -11.69
N GLY A 37 -8.35 7.15 -12.54
CA GLY A 37 -8.52 7.03 -14.00
C GLY A 37 -9.28 5.78 -14.45
N ILE A 38 -9.24 4.70 -13.66
CA ILE A 38 -10.02 3.48 -13.91
C ILE A 38 -11.51 3.73 -13.63
N LEU A 39 -11.82 4.50 -12.59
CA LEU A 39 -13.17 4.71 -12.07
C LEU A 39 -13.82 6.04 -12.50
N GLU A 40 -13.07 6.94 -13.14
CA GLU A 40 -13.51 8.30 -13.49
C GLU A 40 -14.79 8.30 -14.33
N LYS A 41 -14.95 7.32 -15.23
CA LYS A 41 -16.14 7.18 -16.08
C LYS A 41 -17.42 6.90 -15.29
N GLU A 42 -17.30 6.37 -14.08
CA GLU A 42 -18.44 6.09 -13.21
C GLU A 42 -18.87 7.33 -12.41
N VAL A 43 -18.07 8.40 -12.39
CA VAL A 43 -18.37 9.64 -11.64
C VAL A 43 -19.72 10.22 -12.05
N GLU A 44 -20.05 10.22 -13.35
CA GLU A 44 -21.35 10.73 -13.84
C GLU A 44 -22.54 9.91 -13.33
N LYS A 45 -22.35 8.63 -13.06
CA LYS A 45 -23.40 7.69 -12.70
C LYS A 45 -23.64 7.60 -11.20
N VAL A 46 -22.56 7.55 -10.41
CA VAL A 46 -22.63 7.29 -8.96
C VAL A 46 -22.15 8.46 -8.10
N GLY A 47 -21.64 9.53 -8.74
CA GLY A 47 -21.08 10.69 -8.06
C GLY A 47 -19.64 10.47 -7.59
N LEU A 48 -18.91 11.59 -7.46
CA LEU A 48 -17.49 11.57 -7.09
C LEU A 48 -17.25 10.94 -5.71
N ASP A 49 -18.09 11.25 -4.72
CA ASP A 49 -17.90 10.74 -3.36
C ASP A 49 -17.96 9.20 -3.33
N SER A 50 -18.88 8.60 -4.10
CA SER A 50 -18.98 7.15 -4.24
C SER A 50 -17.72 6.55 -4.89
N VAL A 51 -17.16 7.22 -5.89
CA VAL A 51 -15.91 6.80 -6.55
C VAL A 51 -14.74 6.88 -5.56
N LEU A 52 -14.60 7.98 -4.81
CA LEU A 52 -13.53 8.14 -3.82
C LEU A 52 -13.64 7.09 -2.70
N VAL A 53 -14.85 6.77 -2.25
CA VAL A 53 -15.07 5.69 -1.26
C VAL A 53 -14.71 4.33 -1.86
N ALA A 54 -15.07 4.05 -3.12
CA ALA A 54 -14.70 2.81 -3.79
C ALA A 54 -13.17 2.66 -3.89
N MET A 55 -12.46 3.72 -4.29
CA MET A 55 -11.00 3.75 -4.30
C MET A 55 -10.42 3.45 -2.92
N LEU A 56 -10.94 4.12 -1.88
CA LEU A 56 -10.48 3.89 -0.50
C LEU A 56 -10.67 2.43 -0.07
N VAL A 57 -11.81 1.83 -0.39
CA VAL A 57 -12.11 0.42 -0.09
C VAL A 57 -11.15 -0.51 -0.82
N ASN A 58 -10.90 -0.28 -2.11
CA ASN A 58 -9.97 -1.09 -2.91
C ASN A 58 -8.55 -1.02 -2.34
N MET A 59 -8.02 0.20 -2.18
CA MET A 59 -6.65 0.41 -1.69
C MET A 59 -6.46 -0.15 -0.27
N THR A 60 -7.45 0.02 0.62
CA THR A 60 -7.39 -0.55 1.98
C THR A 60 -7.42 -2.08 1.95
N THR A 61 -8.24 -2.65 1.07
CA THR A 61 -8.31 -4.11 0.89
C THR A 61 -6.98 -4.68 0.42
N ASP A 62 -6.33 -4.05 -0.55
CA ASP A 62 -5.06 -4.52 -1.07
C ASP A 62 -3.91 -4.30 -0.08
N PHE A 63 -3.94 -3.21 0.68
CA PHE A 63 -3.05 -3.02 1.81
C PHE A 63 -3.16 -4.15 2.86
N ILE A 64 -4.39 -4.53 3.24
CA ILE A 64 -4.62 -5.63 4.20
C ILE A 64 -4.10 -6.96 3.64
N LYS A 65 -4.34 -7.25 2.36
CA LYS A 65 -3.81 -8.46 1.70
C LYS A 65 -2.28 -8.47 1.70
N ALA A 66 -1.65 -7.35 1.34
CA ALA A 66 -0.19 -7.22 1.32
C ALA A 66 0.42 -7.43 2.71
N GLN A 67 -0.18 -6.86 3.76
CA GLN A 67 0.25 -7.08 5.14
C GLN A 67 0.13 -8.55 5.56
N SER A 68 -0.96 -9.22 5.17
CA SER A 68 -1.17 -10.63 5.44
C SER A 68 -0.10 -11.50 4.76
N GLU A 69 0.19 -11.24 3.48
CA GLU A 69 1.23 -11.96 2.74
C GLU A 69 2.63 -11.72 3.32
N LEU A 70 2.95 -10.48 3.72
CA LEU A 70 4.21 -10.16 4.39
C LEU A 70 4.37 -10.95 5.69
N LYS A 71 3.29 -11.03 6.50
CA LYS A 71 3.27 -11.81 7.74
C LYS A 71 3.48 -13.30 7.45
N ARG A 72 2.77 -13.86 6.48
CA ARG A 72 2.91 -15.26 6.05
C ARG A 72 4.33 -15.58 5.59
N LEU A 73 4.93 -14.67 4.82
CA LEU A 73 6.29 -14.84 4.32
C LEU A 73 7.31 -14.80 5.47
N LYS A 74 7.14 -13.90 6.43
CA LYS A 74 7.96 -13.85 7.65
C LYS A 74 7.89 -15.16 8.43
N GLU A 75 6.69 -15.67 8.70
CA GLU A 75 6.50 -16.94 9.41
C GLU A 75 7.17 -18.12 8.67
N LYS A 76 7.09 -18.14 7.34
CA LYS A 76 7.78 -19.14 6.51
C LYS A 76 9.30 -19.05 6.64
N TYR A 77 9.88 -17.85 6.59
CA TYR A 77 11.32 -17.66 6.78
C TYR A 77 11.78 -18.05 8.17
N ASP A 78 11.03 -17.68 9.21
CA ASP A 78 11.32 -18.03 10.60
C ASP A 78 11.32 -19.56 10.80
N ALA A 79 10.37 -20.26 10.17
CA ALA A 79 10.32 -21.73 10.19
C ALA A 79 11.55 -22.36 9.52
N ILE A 80 11.91 -21.89 8.32
CA ILE A 80 13.09 -22.38 7.57
C ILE A 80 14.37 -22.14 8.38
N LEU A 81 14.55 -20.94 8.95
CA LEU A 81 15.71 -20.62 9.76
C LEU A 81 15.79 -21.52 11.00
N LYS A 82 14.68 -21.74 11.70
CA LYS A 82 14.61 -22.63 12.87
C LYS A 82 15.05 -24.05 12.53
N ASP A 83 14.67 -24.57 11.37
CA ASP A 83 15.08 -25.90 10.91
C ASP A 83 16.56 -25.94 10.49
N HIS A 84 17.07 -24.90 9.85
CA HIS A 84 18.51 -24.78 9.53
C HIS A 84 19.41 -24.71 10.78
N TYR A 85 18.98 -24.03 11.84
CA TYR A 85 19.73 -23.97 13.10
C TYR A 85 19.69 -25.30 13.87
N LYS A 86 18.58 -26.05 13.80
CA LYS A 86 18.51 -27.42 14.35
C LYS A 86 19.45 -28.40 13.64
N GLY A 87 19.65 -28.25 12.33
CA GLY A 87 20.56 -29.10 11.54
C GLY A 87 22.04 -28.91 11.89
N ARG A 88 22.50 -27.68 12.15
CA ARG A 88 23.90 -27.39 12.48
C ARG A 88 24.30 -27.80 13.91
N GLY A 89 23.36 -27.88 14.85
CA GLY A 89 23.63 -28.40 16.19
C GLY A 89 23.94 -29.91 16.25
N ARG A 90 23.66 -30.64 15.17
CA ARG A 90 23.91 -32.09 15.08
C ARG A 90 25.29 -32.45 14.54
N ILE A 91 25.95 -31.55 13.81
CA ILE A 91 27.24 -31.82 13.13
C ILE A 91 28.44 -31.49 14.05
N ALA A 92 28.23 -30.73 15.13
CA ALA A 92 29.29 -30.34 16.07
C ALA A 92 29.52 -31.35 17.22
N LYS A 93 28.93 -32.55 17.14
CA LYS A 93 29.12 -33.63 18.12
C LYS A 93 29.49 -34.92 17.39
N ASP A 94 30.66 -34.95 16.77
CA ASP A 94 31.40 -36.16 16.45
C ASP A 94 32.90 -35.86 16.60
#